data_AF-A0A951QLY3-F1
#
_entry.id   AF-A0A951QLY3-F1
#
_cell.length_a   1.000
_cell.length_b   1.000
_cell.length_c   1.000
_cell.angle_alpha   90.00
_cell.angle_beta   90.00
_cell.angle_gamma   90.00
#
_symmetry.space_group_name_H-M   'P 1'
#
loop_
_entity.id
_entity.type
_entity.pdbx_description
1 polymer ?
#
loop_
_entity_poly.entity_id
_entity_poly.type
_entity_poly.pdbx_seq_one_letter_code
_entity_poly.pdbx_strand_id
1 'polypeptide(L)' 'MKYVTSFERLAKKEALLKGISLGLRLKFGERGQDLLPEIEVIEDVNTLDTILEAIETTTTIEELRQIYQPTTE' A
#
# COMPACT_ATOMS: atom_id res chain seq x y z
N MET A 1 16.38 13.96 21.92
CA MET A 1 16.18 13.63 20.49
C MET A 1 16.04 12.13 20.36
N LYS A 2 14.87 11.62 19.97
CA LYS A 2 14.67 10.19 19.70
C LYS A 2 15.14 9.95 18.26
N TYR A 3 16.34 9.40 18.11
CA TYR A 3 16.79 8.87 16.82
C TYR A 3 15.93 7.65 16.52
N VAL A 4 14.73 7.86 15.99
CA VAL A 4 14.01 6.79 15.31
C VAL A 4 14.91 6.44 14.14
N THR A 5 15.68 5.38 14.34
CA THR A 5 16.78 4.96 13.50
C THR A 5 16.21 4.77 12.09
N SER A 6 16.85 5.31 11.06
CA SER A 6 16.33 5.26 9.68
C SER A 6 15.91 3.85 9.24
N PHE A 7 16.54 2.83 9.82
CA PHE A 7 16.19 1.41 9.68
C PHE A 7 14.79 1.04 10.18
N GLU A 8 14.30 1.59 11.30
CA GLU A 8 12.96 1.29 11.81
C GLU A 8 11.87 1.82 10.88
N ARG A 9 12.09 3.01 10.30
CA ARG A 9 11.20 3.57 9.28
C ARG A 9 11.21 2.74 8.00
N LEU A 10 12.39 2.30 7.55
CA LEU A 10 12.53 1.47 6.37
C LEU A 10 11.89 0.10 6.57
N ALA A 11 12.16 -0.57 7.69
CA ALA A 11 11.59 -1.86 8.03
C ALA A 11 10.05 -1.81 8.12
N LYS A 12 9.48 -0.73 8.68
CA LYS A 12 8.03 -0.54 8.71
C LYS A 12 7.45 -0.38 7.30
N LYS A 13 8.09 0.43 6.44
CA LYS A 13 7.67 0.60 5.04
C LYS A 13 7.72 -0.72 4.26
N GLU A 14 8.83 -1.46 4.36
CA GLU A 14 8.98 -2.75 3.68
C GLU A 14 7.98 -3.79 4.18
N ALA A 15 7.68 -3.81 5.49
CA ALA A 15 6.68 -4.70 6.04
C ALA A 15 5.28 -4.39 5.49
N LEU A 16 4.90 -3.11 5.41
CA LEU A 16 3.63 -2.68 4.81
C LEU A 16 3.57 -3.03 3.32
N LEU A 17 4.62 -2.71 2.55
CA LEU A 17 4.67 -3.06 1.12
C LEU A 17 4.54 -4.56 0.88
N LYS A 18 5.22 -5.40 1.68
CA LYS A 18 5.07 -6.86 1.60
C LYS A 18 3.66 -7.32 1.96
N GLY A 19 3.04 -6.72 2.98
CA GLY A 19 1.65 -6.99 3.37
C GLY A 19 0.66 -6.65 2.25
N ILE A 20 0.80 -5.46 1.66
CA ILE A 20 0.01 -4.97 0.53
C ILE A 20 0.19 -5.90 -0.68
N SER A 21 1.44 -6.22 -1.03
CA SER A 21 1.78 -7.15 -2.12
C SER A 21 1.07 -8.49 -1.97
N LEU A 22 1.12 -9.07 -0.76
CA LEU A 22 0.46 -10.34 -0.44
C LEU A 22 -1.07 -10.20 -0.46
N GLY A 23 -1.62 -9.17 0.17
CA GLY A 23 -3.06 -8.92 0.21
C GLY A 23 -3.64 -8.71 -1.20
N LEU A 24 -2.97 -7.93 -2.03
CA LEU A 24 -3.32 -7.72 -3.42
C LEU A 24 -3.26 -9.02 -4.22
N ARG A 25 -2.19 -9.79 -4.07
CA ARG A 25 -2.03 -11.06 -4.78
C ARG A 25 -3.07 -12.10 -4.36
N LEU A 26 -3.42 -12.17 -3.07
CA LEU A 26 -4.39 -13.13 -2.55
C LEU A 26 -5.83 -12.75 -2.90
N LYS A 27 -6.18 -11.46 -2.81
CA LYS A 27 -7.55 -10.98 -3.03
C LYS A 27 -7.85 -10.68 -4.50
N PHE A 28 -6.89 -10.11 -5.21
CA PHE A 28 -7.06 -9.59 -6.58
C PHE A 28 -6.23 -10.34 -7.64
N GLY A 29 -5.30 -11.20 -7.25
CA GLY A 29 -4.49 -11.99 -8.17
C GLY A 29 -3.55 -11.12 -9.04
N GLU A 30 -3.51 -11.39 -10.34
CA GLU A 30 -2.68 -10.65 -11.30
C GLU A 30 -3.03 -9.17 -11.37
N ARG A 31 -4.31 -8.81 -11.24
CA ARG A 31 -4.72 -7.41 -11.33
C ARG A 31 -4.20 -6.57 -10.15
N GLY A 32 -3.97 -7.20 -9.00
CA GLY A 32 -3.32 -6.55 -7.86
C GLY A 32 -1.81 -6.34 -8.07
N GLN A 33 -1.17 -7.17 -8.91
CA GLN A 33 0.25 -6.98 -9.25
C GLN A 33 0.48 -5.81 -10.19
N ASP A 34 -0.52 -5.41 -10.99
CA ASP A 34 -0.43 -4.24 -11.85
C ASP A 34 -0.37 -2.93 -11.02
N LEU A 35 -1.04 -2.90 -9.86
CA LEU A 35 -1.00 -1.78 -8.92
C LEU A 35 0.25 -1.73 -8.04
N LEU A 36 0.95 -2.85 -7.86
CA LEU A 36 2.15 -2.95 -7.03
C LEU A 36 3.20 -1.89 -7.37
N PRO A 37 3.59 -1.67 -8.65
CA PRO A 37 4.53 -0.61 -9.00
C PRO A 37 3.98 0.79 -8.73
N GLU A 38 2.67 1.04 -8.84
CA GLU A 38 2.07 2.34 -8.47
C GLU A 38 2.19 2.59 -6.95
N ILE A 39 1.98 1.55 -6.14
CA ILE A 39 2.04 1.64 -4.67
C ILE A 39 3.47 1.66 -4.15
N GLU A 40 4.42 1.01 -4.84
CA GLU A 40 5.84 1.00 -4.47
C GLU A 40 6.50 2.39 -4.58
N VAL A 41 5.99 3.21 -5.50
CA VAL A 41 6.37 4.63 -5.64
C VAL A 41 5.89 5.48 -4.45
N ILE A 42 4.86 5.03 -3.72
CA ILE A 42 4.35 5.75 -2.55
C ILE A 42 5.35 5.60 -1.39
N GLU A 43 5.94 6.73 -0.98
CA GLU A 43 6.84 6.79 0.18
C GLU A 43 6.11 7.03 1.50
N ASP A 44 4.84 7.45 1.44
CA ASP A 44 4.06 7.77 2.63
C ASP A 44 3.55 6.51 3.33
N VAL A 45 4.08 6.29 4.53
CA VAL A 45 3.76 5.13 5.36
C VAL A 45 2.29 5.12 5.78
N ASN A 46 1.65 6.29 5.95
CA ASN A 46 0.24 6.36 6.34
C ASN A 46 -0.66 5.98 5.16
N THR A 47 -0.31 6.40 3.94
CA THR A 47 -1.03 5.98 2.73
C THR A 47 -0.92 4.48 2.52
N LEU A 48 0.27 3.89 2.72
CA LEU A 48 0.45 2.43 2.66
C LEU A 48 -0.40 1.70 3.72
N ASP A 49 -0.43 2.21 4.95
CA ASP A 49 -1.27 1.66 6.03
C ASP A 49 -2.76 1.69 5.66
N THR A 50 -3.24 2.82 5.12
CA THR A 50 -4.62 2.97 4.65
C THR A 50 -4.93 2.03 3.49
N ILE A 51 -4.00 1.85 2.56
CA ILE A 51 -4.15 0.88 1.45
C ILE A 51 -4.25 -0.55 2.00
N LEU A 52 -3.46 -0.91 3.02
CA LEU A 52 -3.51 -2.23 3.63
C LEU A 52 -4.87 -2.50 4.28
N GLU A 53 -5.39 -1.56 5.08
CA GLU A 53 -6.74 -1.66 5.67
C GLU A 53 -7.84 -1.68 4.60
N ALA A 54 -7.65 -0.92 3.53
CA ALA A 54 -8.53 -0.94 2.37
C ALA A 54 -8.49 -2.30 1.68
N ILE A 55 -7.35 -2.95 1.50
CA ILE A 55 -7.29 -4.29 0.90
C ILE A 55 -8.14 -5.29 1.68
N GLU A 56 -8.20 -5.19 3.01
CA GLU A 56 -9.04 -6.06 3.83
C GLU A 56 -10.53 -5.81 3.58
N THR A 57 -10.94 -4.54 3.49
CA THR A 57 -12.36 -4.13 3.39
C THR A 57 -12.89 -4.03 1.96
N THR A 58 -12.11 -3.45 1.07
CA THR A 58 -12.43 -3.17 -0.33
C THR A 58 -12.47 -4.43 -1.17
N THR A 59 -13.55 -4.62 -1.93
CA THR A 59 -13.77 -5.86 -2.71
C THR A 59 -13.26 -5.73 -4.15
N THR A 60 -12.96 -4.51 -4.60
CA THR A 60 -12.50 -4.22 -5.95
C THR A 60 -11.24 -3.34 -5.99
N ILE A 61 -10.49 -3.46 -7.08
CA ILE A 61 -9.20 -2.80 -7.30
C ILE A 61 -9.40 -1.33 -7.63
N GLU A 62 -10.51 -1.01 -8.29
CA GLU A 62 -10.88 0.35 -8.67
C GLU A 62 -11.13 1.21 -7.43
N GLU A 63 -11.88 0.68 -6.44
CA GLU A 63 -12.09 1.36 -5.16
C GLU A 63 -10.77 1.59 -4.42
N LEU A 64 -9.85 0.62 -4.44
CA LEU A 64 -8.54 0.75 -3.82
C LEU A 64 -7.69 1.82 -4.52
N ARG A 65 -7.78 1.91 -5.85
CA ARG A 65 -7.12 2.94 -6.66
C ARG A 65 -7.59 4.35 -6.31
N GLN A 66 -8.88 4.53 -6.02
CA GLN A 66 -9.44 5.82 -5.61
C GLN A 66 -8.85 6.34 -4.28
N ILE A 67 -8.28 5.48 -3.44
CA ILE A 67 -7.73 5.88 -2.13
C ILE A 67 -6.43 6.64 -2.28
N TYR A 68 -5.57 6.25 -3.24
CA TYR A 68 -4.25 6.87 -3.44
C TYR A 68 -4.13 7.68 -4.73
N GLN A 69 -5.04 7.49 -5.69
CA GLN A 69 -5.28 8.42 -6.80
C GLN A 69 -6.60 9.15 -6.54
N PRO A 70 -6.62 10.18 -5.67
CA PRO A 70 -7.72 11.12 -5.70
C PRO A 70 -7.66 11.76 -7.08
N THR A 71 -8.61 11.40 -7.95
CA THR A 71 -8.83 12.07 -9.22
C THR A 71 -8.81 13.57 -8.95
N THR A 72 -7.74 14.24 -9.35
CA THR A 72 -7.71 15.69 -9.43
C THR A 72 -8.59 16.03 -10.62
N GLU A 73 -9.85 16.34 -10.34
CA GLU A 73 -10.70 17.15 -11.22
C GLU A 73 -10.22 18.60 -11.22
#